data_AF-A0ABD3JSV0-F1
#
_entry.id   AF-A0ABD3JSV0-F1
#
_cell.length_a   1.000
_cell.length_b   1.000
_cell.length_c   1.000
_cell.angle_alpha   90.00
_cell.angle_beta   90.00
_cell.angle_gamma   90.00
#
_symmetry.space_group_name_H-M   'P 1'
#
loop_
_entity.id
_entity.type
_entity.pdbx_description
1 polymer ?
#
loop_
_entity_poly.entity_id
_entity_poly.type
_entity_poly.pdbx_seq_one_letter_code
_entity_poly.pdbx_strand_id
1 'polypeptide(L)'
;MNFVASLYRRVNIKELTTNIPVYNNASDASGGGLNLLFRRWATKKSAGSTKNGRDSKPKNLGVKKFGGERVIPGNIIVRQRGTRFHPGNYVGMGKDHTLFAMKEGSVQFEKHKLSGRKWVHIVPKDGHTLHPMYAEAAAVDAPELKTAT
;
A
#
# COMPACT_ATOMS: atom_id res chain seq x y z
N MET A 1 -26.11 36.10 -48.18
CA MET A 1 -27.45 35.53 -47.89
C MET A 1 -27.25 34.35 -46.97
N ASN A 2 -27.77 34.45 -45.73
CA ASN A 2 -27.84 33.38 -44.75
C ASN A 2 -28.77 32.25 -45.24
N PHE A 3 -28.56 31.02 -44.79
CA PHE A 3 -29.55 30.20 -44.05
C PHE A 3 -29.04 28.75 -43.83
N VAL A 4 -28.61 28.47 -42.60
CA VAL A 4 -29.06 27.35 -41.74
C VAL A 4 -28.85 25.88 -42.18
N ALA A 5 -27.91 25.24 -41.47
CA ALA A 5 -27.95 23.93 -40.81
C ALA A 5 -28.71 22.74 -41.45
N SER A 6 -27.95 21.68 -41.75
CA SER A 6 -28.34 20.29 -41.46
C SER A 6 -27.05 19.49 -41.23
N LEU A 7 -26.62 19.42 -39.96
CA LEU A 7 -26.74 18.23 -39.12
C LEU A 7 -26.14 16.97 -39.75
N TYR A 8 -25.01 16.55 -39.18
CA TYR A 8 -24.42 15.21 -39.26
C TYR A 8 -25.49 14.11 -39.43
N ARG A 9 -25.66 13.62 -40.66
CA ARG A 9 -26.34 12.34 -40.88
C ARG A 9 -25.35 11.25 -40.45
N ARG A 10 -25.60 10.62 -39.30
CA ARG A 10 -24.94 9.36 -38.92
C ARG A 10 -25.30 8.32 -39.98
N VAL A 11 -24.33 7.97 -40.83
CA VAL A 11 -24.41 6.79 -41.68
C VAL A 11 -24.44 5.54 -40.78
N ASN A 12 -25.40 4.65 -41.05
CA ASN A 12 -25.57 3.40 -40.30
C ASN A 12 -24.50 2.39 -40.75
N ILE A 13 -23.87 1.68 -39.81
CA ILE A 13 -22.85 0.65 -40.08
C ILE A 13 -23.34 -0.39 -41.11
N LYS A 14 -24.65 -0.63 -41.21
CA LYS A 14 -25.25 -1.56 -42.18
C LYS A 14 -25.08 -1.15 -43.66
N GLU A 15 -24.85 0.14 -43.97
CA GLU A 15 -24.62 0.61 -45.34
C GLU A 15 -23.13 0.50 -45.77
N LEU A 16 -22.20 0.33 -44.82
CA LEU A 16 -20.77 0.13 -45.10
C LEU A 16 -20.42 -1.33 -45.41
N THR A 17 -21.29 -2.28 -45.06
CA THR A 17 -21.03 -3.72 -45.26
C THR A 17 -21.64 -4.30 -46.54
N THR A 18 -22.50 -3.57 -47.24
CA THR A 18 -23.23 -4.09 -48.42
C THR A 18 -22.72 -3.58 -49.77
N ASN A 19 -21.75 -2.65 -49.79
CA ASN A 19 -21.20 -2.09 -51.03
C ASN A 19 -19.66 -2.16 -51.08
N ILE A 20 -19.08 -3.35 -50.88
CA ILE A 20 -17.69 -3.63 -51.23
C ILE A 20 -17.69 -4.56 -52.44
N PRO A 21 -17.40 -4.09 -53.67
CA PRO A 21 -17.15 -4.95 -54.81
C PRO A 21 -15.70 -5.46 -54.72
N VAL A 22 -15.49 -6.57 -54.02
CA VAL A 22 -14.19 -7.25 -54.03
C VAL A 22 -14.37 -8.62 -54.70
N TYR A 23 -14.03 -8.56 -56.00
CA TYR A 23 -13.86 -9.60 -57.01
C TYR A 23 -15.10 -10.09 -57.78
N ASN A 24 -15.29 -9.46 -58.95
CA ASN A 24 -15.81 -10.12 -60.14
C ASN A 24 -14.92 -11.30 -60.54
N ASN A 25 -15.58 -12.42 -60.83
CA ASN A 25 -15.28 -13.47 -61.82
C ASN A 25 -13.82 -13.81 -62.14
N ALA A 26 -13.43 -15.04 -61.77
CA ALA A 26 -12.65 -15.90 -62.65
C ALA A 26 -13.13 -17.35 -62.46
N SER A 27 -14.05 -17.74 -63.33
CA SER A 27 -14.25 -19.11 -63.77
C SER A 27 -12.94 -19.67 -64.31
N ASP A 28 -12.72 -20.96 -64.03
CA ASP A 28 -11.74 -21.85 -64.66
C ASP A 28 -10.26 -21.47 -64.53
N ALA A 29 -9.54 -22.30 -63.77
CA ALA A 29 -8.55 -23.23 -64.34
C ALA A 29 -7.45 -23.53 -63.31
N SER A 30 -7.21 -24.84 -63.14
CA SER A 30 -5.89 -25.45 -62.98
C SER A 30 -4.85 -24.74 -62.09
N GLY A 31 -4.52 -25.34 -60.96
CA GLY A 31 -3.26 -25.02 -60.29
C GLY A 31 -3.19 -25.52 -58.87
N GLY A 32 -2.38 -26.56 -58.64
CA GLY A 32 -2.23 -27.27 -57.38
C GLY A 32 -1.97 -26.37 -56.16
N GLY A 33 -2.56 -26.76 -55.03
CA GLY A 33 -2.29 -26.15 -53.73
C GLY A 33 -2.96 -26.93 -52.61
N LEU A 34 -2.19 -27.83 -52.00
CA LEU A 34 -2.55 -28.64 -50.83
C LEU A 34 -3.15 -27.77 -49.72
N ASN A 35 -4.42 -27.95 -49.39
CA ASN A 35 -4.99 -27.40 -48.15
C ASN A 35 -5.53 -28.54 -47.29
N LEU A 36 -4.61 -29.10 -46.51
CA LEU A 36 -4.88 -30.02 -45.40
C LEU A 36 -5.86 -29.38 -44.42
N LEU A 37 -7.15 -29.67 -44.57
CA LEU A 37 -8.15 -29.37 -43.55
C LEU A 37 -8.01 -30.37 -42.38
N PHE A 38 -6.98 -30.21 -41.56
CA PHE A 38 -6.87 -30.90 -40.28
C PHE A 38 -7.69 -30.15 -39.22
N ARG A 39 -9.02 -30.32 -39.25
CA ARG A 39 -9.92 -29.80 -38.22
C ARG A 39 -9.81 -30.68 -36.98
N ARG A 40 -8.82 -30.43 -36.12
CA ARG A 40 -8.69 -31.09 -34.81
C ARG A 40 -9.52 -30.34 -33.77
N TRP A 41 -10.61 -30.93 -33.31
CA TRP A 41 -11.37 -30.44 -32.16
C TRP A 41 -10.62 -30.80 -30.87
N ALA A 42 -10.37 -29.83 -29.99
CA ALA A 42 -9.82 -30.10 -28.67
C ALA A 42 -10.89 -30.77 -27.77
N THR A 43 -10.64 -31.98 -27.30
CA THR A 43 -11.55 -32.75 -26.42
C THR A 43 -11.22 -32.54 -24.93
N LYS A 44 -11.59 -31.37 -24.42
CA LYS A 44 -12.23 -31.11 -23.09
C LYS A 44 -12.34 -29.60 -22.90
N LYS A 45 -13.57 -29.09 -22.81
CA LYS A 45 -13.84 -27.74 -22.29
C LYS A 45 -13.75 -27.80 -20.76
N SER A 46 -12.62 -27.39 -20.19
CA SER A 46 -12.43 -27.20 -18.74
C SER A 46 -12.47 -28.48 -17.87
N ALA A 47 -11.32 -28.91 -17.37
CA ALA A 47 -11.22 -29.83 -16.24
C ALA A 47 -10.28 -29.25 -15.17
N GLY A 48 -10.86 -28.39 -14.33
CA GLY A 48 -10.62 -28.26 -12.90
C GLY A 48 -9.18 -28.05 -12.38
N SER A 49 -8.89 -26.79 -12.03
CA SER A 49 -7.92 -26.29 -11.04
C SER A 49 -6.56 -27.00 -10.93
N THR A 50 -5.49 -26.32 -11.35
CA THR A 50 -4.14 -26.61 -10.84
C THR A 50 -4.15 -26.38 -9.33
N LYS A 51 -3.68 -27.34 -8.53
CA LYS A 51 -3.70 -27.26 -7.06
C LYS A 51 -2.98 -25.99 -6.58
N ASN A 52 -3.74 -24.97 -6.17
CA ASN A 52 -3.21 -23.75 -5.57
C ASN A 52 -2.93 -24.00 -4.08
N GLY A 53 -1.81 -24.66 -3.79
CA GLY A 53 -1.35 -25.00 -2.44
C GLY A 53 -0.08 -24.24 -2.01
N ARG A 54 0.16 -23.04 -2.54
CA ARG A 54 1.34 -22.24 -2.18
C ARG A 54 0.98 -21.28 -1.06
N ASP A 55 1.70 -21.39 0.06
CA ASP A 55 1.69 -20.41 1.13
C ASP A 55 3.13 -20.07 1.54
N SER A 56 3.30 -18.93 2.17
CA SER A 56 4.57 -18.44 2.67
C SER A 56 4.70 -18.69 4.17
N LYS A 57 5.93 -18.90 4.64
CA LYS A 57 6.21 -18.98 6.08
C LYS A 57 5.76 -17.71 6.80
N PRO A 58 5.29 -17.82 8.07
CA PRO A 58 4.89 -16.66 8.86
C PRO A 58 6.05 -15.67 9.02
N LYS A 59 5.74 -14.37 8.95
CA LYS A 59 6.74 -13.29 9.02
C LYS A 59 6.86 -12.68 10.42
N ASN A 60 6.12 -13.19 11.40
CA ASN A 60 6.14 -12.78 12.81
C ASN A 60 6.03 -11.26 13.02
N LEU A 61 5.21 -10.61 12.20
CA LEU A 61 4.85 -9.19 12.33
C LEU A 61 4.02 -8.95 13.60
N GLY A 62 3.80 -7.69 13.94
CA GLY A 62 2.97 -7.27 15.06
C GLY A 62 3.73 -6.54 16.15
N VAL A 63 2.98 -6.19 17.19
CA VAL A 63 3.49 -5.54 18.40
C VAL A 63 4.30 -6.54 19.21
N LYS A 64 5.43 -6.08 19.74
CA LYS A 64 6.37 -6.85 20.58
C LYS A 64 6.44 -6.32 22.00
N LYS A 65 6.14 -5.03 22.20
CA LYS A 65 6.06 -4.37 23.50
C LYS A 65 4.74 -3.63 23.63
N PHE A 66 3.99 -3.94 24.67
CA PHE A 66 2.68 -3.34 24.94
C PHE A 66 2.82 -2.05 25.77
N GLY A 67 1.71 -1.32 25.93
CA GLY A 67 1.69 -0.08 26.70
C GLY A 67 2.05 -0.34 28.18
N GLY A 68 2.90 0.50 28.74
CA GLY A 68 3.40 0.38 30.12
C GLY A 68 4.61 -0.54 30.29
N GLU A 69 5.00 -1.30 29.27
CA GLU A 69 6.16 -2.19 29.39
C GLU A 69 7.49 -1.43 29.36
N ARG A 70 8.44 -1.88 30.18
CA ARG A 70 9.81 -1.35 30.21
C ARG A 70 10.57 -1.74 28.94
N VAL A 71 11.27 -0.76 28.36
CA VAL A 71 12.13 -0.93 27.18
C VAL A 71 13.52 -0.32 27.42
N ILE A 72 14.49 -0.88 26.70
CA ILE A 72 15.90 -0.45 26.64
C ILE A 72 16.16 0.02 25.20
N PRO A 73 17.09 0.96 24.94
CA PRO A 73 17.51 1.34 23.59
C PRO A 73 17.79 0.12 22.71
N GLY A 74 17.30 0.15 21.48
CA GLY A 74 17.41 -0.94 20.51
C GLY A 74 16.28 -1.97 20.58
N ASN A 75 15.46 -2.01 21.65
CA ASN A 75 14.33 -2.92 21.72
C ASN A 75 13.31 -2.62 20.62
N ILE A 76 12.87 -3.66 19.92
CA ILE A 76 11.81 -3.57 18.91
C ILE A 76 10.45 -3.47 19.61
N ILE A 77 9.66 -2.47 19.23
CA ILE A 77 8.31 -2.24 19.76
C ILE A 77 7.27 -2.83 18.81
N VAL A 78 7.40 -2.58 17.50
CA VAL A 78 6.45 -3.06 16.48
C VAL A 78 7.19 -3.43 15.20
N ARG A 79 6.94 -4.64 14.68
CA ARG A 79 7.30 -5.02 13.31
C ARG A 79 6.07 -4.90 12.43
N GLN A 80 6.10 -4.08 11.39
CA GLN A 80 4.92 -3.78 10.58
C GLN A 80 5.20 -3.79 9.08
N ARG A 81 4.12 -3.74 8.30
CA ARG A 81 4.16 -3.46 6.86
C ARG A 81 3.49 -2.12 6.65
N GLY A 82 4.24 -1.17 6.09
CA GLY A 82 3.88 0.23 6.12
C GLY A 82 3.78 0.78 7.55
N THR A 83 3.28 2.01 7.68
CA THR A 83 3.20 2.74 8.95
C THR A 83 1.81 2.67 9.57
N ARG A 84 1.46 1.51 10.15
CA ARG A 84 0.22 1.40 10.96
C ARG A 84 0.33 2.20 12.25
N PHE A 85 1.54 2.23 12.81
CA PHE A 85 1.95 3.06 13.92
C PHE A 85 3.07 3.99 13.46
N HIS A 86 3.00 5.24 13.91
CA HIS A 86 3.97 6.30 13.60
C HIS A 86 4.93 6.48 14.78
N PRO A 87 6.19 6.85 14.50
CA PRO A 87 7.17 7.09 15.54
C PRO A 87 6.84 8.42 16.23
N GLY A 88 6.74 8.37 17.56
CA GLY A 88 6.63 9.54 18.41
C GLY A 88 7.93 9.81 19.14
N ASN A 89 7.82 10.26 20.39
CA ASN A 89 8.96 10.70 21.18
C ASN A 89 9.88 9.53 21.53
N TYR A 90 11.19 9.71 21.32
CA TYR A 90 12.25 8.74 21.61
C TYR A 90 12.09 7.37 20.93
N VAL A 91 11.39 7.32 19.80
CA VAL A 91 11.20 6.12 18.98
C VAL A 91 11.83 6.32 17.61
N GLY A 92 12.67 5.37 17.20
CA GLY A 92 13.24 5.31 15.86
C GLY A 92 12.43 4.46 14.90
N MET A 93 12.63 4.69 13.60
CA MET A 93 12.03 3.89 12.52
C MET A 93 13.14 3.27 11.66
N GLY A 94 13.08 1.96 11.43
CA GLY A 94 13.95 1.25 10.51
C GLY A 94 13.49 1.30 9.06
N LYS A 95 14.32 0.77 8.13
CA LYS A 95 14.01 0.71 6.69
C LYS A 95 12.70 -0.03 6.38
N ASP A 96 12.37 -1.06 7.15
CA ASP A 96 11.13 -1.84 7.01
C ASP A 96 9.97 -1.27 7.84
N HIS A 97 10.07 0.00 8.28
CA HIS A 97 9.14 0.68 9.18
C HIS A 97 8.99 0.03 10.57
N THR A 98 9.94 -0.82 10.96
CA THR A 98 10.01 -1.35 12.33
C THR A 98 10.28 -0.19 13.30
N LEU A 99 9.49 -0.12 14.36
CA LEU A 99 9.66 0.87 15.43
C LEU A 99 10.53 0.29 16.54
N PHE A 100 11.53 1.05 16.98
CA PHE A 100 12.45 0.65 18.04
C PHE A 100 12.69 1.78 19.05
N ALA A 101 13.05 1.40 20.27
CA ALA A 101 13.31 2.34 21.36
C ALA A 101 14.67 3.04 21.20
N MET A 102 14.73 4.35 21.41
CA MET A 102 16.01 5.10 21.48
C MET A 102 16.48 5.36 22.91
N LYS A 103 15.57 5.36 23.89
CA LYS A 103 15.84 5.62 25.31
C LYS A 103 15.22 4.55 26.19
N GLU A 104 15.74 4.41 27.40
CA GLU A 104 15.13 3.56 28.43
C GLU A 104 13.87 4.22 28.96
N GLY A 105 12.79 3.45 29.11
CA GLY A 105 11.52 3.99 29.55
C GLY A 105 10.37 3.01 29.45
N SER A 106 9.15 3.53 29.48
CA SER A 106 7.92 2.76 29.26
C SER A 106 7.27 3.13 27.92
N VAL A 107 6.66 2.16 27.24
CA VAL A 107 5.99 2.40 25.96
C VAL A 107 4.61 3.00 26.20
N GLN A 108 4.26 4.05 25.45
CA GLN A 108 2.94 4.65 25.45
C GLN A 108 2.39 4.72 24.02
N PHE A 109 1.17 4.23 23.83
CA PHE A 109 0.45 4.33 22.57
C PHE A 109 -0.54 5.48 22.64
N GLU A 110 -0.54 6.33 21.62
CA GLU A 110 -1.48 7.43 21.49
C GLU A 110 -2.27 7.29 20.18
N LYS A 111 -3.55 7.70 20.22
CA LYS A 111 -4.38 7.85 19.03
C LYS A 111 -4.79 9.31 18.89
N HIS A 112 -4.37 9.92 17.79
CA HIS A 112 -4.76 11.28 17.46
C HIS A 112 -6.26 11.34 17.20
N LYS A 113 -6.99 12.19 17.94
CA LYS A 113 -8.46 12.24 17.90
C LYS A 113 -9.01 12.66 16.53
N LEU A 114 -8.40 13.68 15.91
CA LEU A 114 -8.85 14.23 14.63
C LEU A 114 -8.49 13.33 13.44
N SER A 115 -7.19 13.10 13.22
CA SER A 115 -6.67 12.29 12.10
C SER A 115 -6.87 10.77 12.27
N GLY A 116 -7.10 10.28 13.49
CA GLY A 116 -7.18 8.83 13.77
C GLY A 116 -5.84 8.09 13.70
N ARG A 117 -4.74 8.77 13.36
CA ARG A 117 -3.38 8.22 13.31
C ARG A 117 -2.92 7.78 14.69
N LYS A 118 -2.21 6.65 14.72
CA LYS A 118 -1.67 6.07 15.96
C LYS A 118 -0.18 6.31 16.03
N TRP A 119 0.28 6.75 17.20
CA TRP A 119 1.65 7.10 17.51
C TRP A 119 2.16 6.25 18.66
N VAL A 120 3.47 6.05 18.69
CA VAL A 120 4.16 5.29 19.74
C VAL A 120 5.22 6.19 20.33
N HIS A 121 5.12 6.44 21.62
CA HIS A 121 6.04 7.25 22.40
C HIS A 121 6.73 6.35 23.41
N ILE A 122 7.93 6.74 23.82
CA ILE A 122 8.55 6.22 25.03
C ILE A 122 8.56 7.34 26.06
N VAL A 123 8.02 7.05 27.24
CA VAL A 123 8.16 7.91 28.41
C VAL A 123 9.49 7.54 29.07
N PRO A 124 10.52 8.39 28.97
CA PRO A 124 11.84 8.07 29.51
C PRO A 124 11.79 7.99 31.04
N LYS A 125 12.53 7.04 31.61
CA LYS A 125 12.63 6.90 33.07
C LYS A 125 13.40 8.08 33.68
N ASP A 126 14.43 8.54 33.00
CA ASP A 126 15.35 9.57 33.48
C ASP A 126 14.83 11.00 33.23
N GLY A 127 13.57 11.14 32.80
CA GLY A 127 12.98 12.41 32.39
C GLY A 127 13.36 12.83 30.96
N HIS A 128 12.83 13.98 30.55
CA HIS A 128 13.10 14.53 29.22
C HIS A 128 14.45 15.27 29.21
N THR A 129 15.39 14.82 28.38
CA THR A 129 16.60 15.60 28.12
C THR A 129 16.25 16.84 27.32
N LEU A 130 16.31 18.01 27.96
CA LEU A 130 16.24 19.31 27.31
C LEU A 130 17.58 19.59 26.59
N HIS A 131 17.52 20.28 25.45
CA HIS A 131 18.73 20.79 24.81
C HIS A 131 19.37 21.85 25.72
N PRO A 132 20.72 21.91 25.84
CA PRO A 132 21.41 22.82 26.77
C PRO A 132 20.97 24.29 26.67
N MET A 133 20.62 24.75 25.47
CA MET A 133 20.10 26.11 25.24
C MET A 133 18.81 26.43 26.01
N TYR A 134 18.05 25.41 26.45
CA TYR A 134 16.85 25.52 27.28
C TYR A 134 17.00 24.89 28.66
N ALA A 135 18.10 24.17 28.92
CA ALA A 135 18.37 23.58 30.23
C ALA A 135 18.60 24.68 31.29
N GLU A 136 19.34 25.72 30.89
CA GLU A 136 19.58 26.93 31.70
C GLU A 136 18.25 27.61 32.08
N ALA A 137 17.28 27.69 31.15
CA ALA A 137 15.99 28.34 31.38
C ALA A 137 15.06 27.51 32.28
N ALA A 138 15.06 26.18 32.16
CA ALA A 138 14.20 25.31 32.96
C ALA A 138 14.69 25.15 34.41
N ALA A 139 15.99 25.32 34.68
CA ALA A 139 16.54 25.27 36.03
C ALA A 139 16.06 26.43 36.93
N VAL A 140 15.58 27.53 36.34
CA VAL A 140 15.16 28.74 37.07
C VAL A 140 13.71 28.65 37.57
N ASP A 141 12.87 27.80 36.96
CA ASP A 141 11.42 27.72 37.22
C ASP A 141 10.98 26.45 37.98
N ALA A 142 11.89 25.67 38.55
CA ALA A 142 11.51 24.52 39.38
C ALA A 142 10.95 25.02 40.73
N PRO A 143 9.67 24.80 41.08
CA PRO A 143 9.18 25.15 42.40
C PRO A 143 9.84 24.21 43.42
N GLU A 144 10.65 24.78 44.31
CA GLU A 144 11.14 24.08 45.49
C GLU A 144 9.95 23.46 46.23
N LEU A 145 9.89 22.13 46.25
CA LEU A 145 8.96 21.39 47.07
C LEU A 145 9.33 21.67 48.53
N LYS A 146 8.60 22.61 49.15
CA LYS A 146 8.66 22.84 50.60
C LYS A 146 8.30 21.53 51.28
N THR A 147 9.32 20.83 51.77
CA THR A 147 9.17 19.73 52.70
C THR A 147 8.57 20.31 53.97
N ALA A 148 7.29 20.06 54.19
CA ALA A 148 6.63 20.37 55.45
C ALA A 148 7.24 19.47 56.53
N THR A 149 7.75 20.14 57.57
CA THR A 149 8.28 19.54 58.81
C THR A 149 7.18 18.80 59.56
#